data_AF-A0A401RI11-F1
#
_entry.id   AF-A0A401RI11-F1
#
_cell.length_a   1.000
_cell.length_b   1.000
_cell.length_c   1.000
_cell.angle_alpha   90.00
_cell.angle_beta   90.00
_cell.angle_gamma   90.00
#
_symmetry.space_group_name_H-M   'P 1'
#
loop_
_entity.id
_entity.type
_entity.pdbx_description
1 polymer ?
#
loop_
_entity_poly.entity_id
_entity_poly.type
_entity_poly.pdbx_seq_one_letter_code
_entity_poly.pdbx_strand_id
1 'polypeptide(L)'
;MIPGVQGHSTNSTASATWLNSDGDALFALASWSGGILIIQLPEQDTAGNPVLLELKHSSVMQRLLTGWMPTAIRGDQGPSDLPVSLAVQLLEHDAFIFALCQDHKLRLWSFKDQVCLMVADLLVFVPVNKELRHTVSLGHKLRLAYSSSGFFLAVYLHCPKRGQFCVFQLVSCIESNRYSLDHISTLFSTQVGTT
;
A
#
# COMPACT_ATOMS: atom_id res chain seq x y z
N MET A 1 25.98 10.23 -6.19
CA MET A 1 25.69 10.15 -4.74
C MET A 1 24.24 10.55 -4.57
N ILE A 2 23.35 9.65 -4.15
CA ILE A 2 21.97 10.04 -3.83
C ILE A 2 22.09 10.91 -2.56
N PRO A 3 21.73 12.21 -2.59
CA PRO A 3 21.73 13.03 -1.39
C PRO A 3 20.91 12.30 -0.33
N GLY A 4 21.41 12.22 0.92
CA GLY A 4 20.76 11.47 1.99
C GLY A 4 19.26 11.77 2.00
N VAL A 5 18.45 10.81 1.56
CA VAL A 5 17.03 11.01 1.34
C VAL A 5 16.39 11.15 2.72
N GLN A 6 16.16 12.38 3.16
CA GLN A 6 15.31 12.69 4.31
C GLN A 6 13.87 12.29 3.93
N GLY A 7 13.52 11.02 4.08
CA GLY A 7 12.31 10.47 3.47
C GLY A 7 12.09 8.97 3.69
N HIS A 8 13.15 8.19 3.85
CA HIS A 8 13.00 6.75 4.07
C HIS A 8 12.61 6.43 5.52
N SER A 9 11.63 5.55 5.73
CA SER A 9 11.40 5.02 7.07
C SER A 9 12.53 4.03 7.42
N THR A 10 13.15 4.14 8.59
CA THR A 10 14.13 3.16 9.08
C THR A 10 13.47 1.87 9.57
N ASN A 11 12.15 1.93 9.77
CA ASN A 11 11.36 0.88 10.43
C ASN A 11 10.53 0.05 9.45
N SER A 12 10.59 0.34 8.15
CA SER A 12 10.03 -0.47 7.08
C SER A 12 11.01 -0.58 5.91
N THR A 13 11.23 -1.82 5.49
CA THR A 13 12.01 -2.16 4.28
C THR A 13 11.10 -2.39 3.08
N ALA A 14 9.83 -1.99 3.17
CA ALA A 14 8.86 -2.22 2.10
C ALA A 14 9.25 -1.43 0.84
N SER A 15 9.42 -2.16 -0.25
CA SER A 15 9.77 -1.63 -1.54
C SER A 15 9.05 -2.37 -2.67
N ALA A 16 8.90 -1.72 -3.80
CA ALA A 16 8.47 -2.32 -5.06
C ALA A 16 9.09 -1.55 -6.22
N THR A 17 9.19 -2.19 -7.39
CA THR A 17 9.83 -1.59 -8.56
C THR A 17 9.06 -1.87 -9.83
N TRP A 18 9.23 -1.02 -10.83
CA TRP A 18 8.73 -1.22 -12.19
C TRP A 18 9.54 -0.39 -13.19
N LEU A 19 9.36 -0.67 -14.48
CA LEU A 19 9.82 0.18 -15.58
C LEU A 19 8.63 0.94 -16.15
N ASN A 20 8.80 2.22 -16.47
CA ASN A 20 7.78 2.95 -17.23
C ASN A 20 7.95 2.72 -18.75
N SER A 21 7.06 3.31 -19.55
CA SER A 21 7.13 3.24 -21.02
C SER A 21 8.37 3.89 -21.62
N ASP A 22 9.00 4.81 -20.89
CA ASP A 22 10.18 5.56 -21.32
C ASP A 22 11.49 4.83 -21.01
N GLY A 23 11.43 3.64 -20.39
CA GLY A 23 12.60 2.86 -20.00
C GLY A 23 13.20 3.25 -18.64
N ASP A 24 12.64 4.23 -17.96
CA ASP A 24 13.10 4.65 -16.64
C ASP A 24 12.78 3.58 -15.58
N ALA A 25 13.68 3.43 -14.62
CA ALA A 25 13.50 2.54 -13.48
C ALA A 25 12.91 3.28 -12.29
N LEU A 26 11.75 2.82 -11.81
CA LEU A 26 11.05 3.41 -10.67
C LEU A 26 11.11 2.48 -9.45
N PHE A 27 11.35 3.09 -8.30
CA PHE A 27 11.40 2.44 -7.00
C PHE A 27 10.38 3.11 -6.07
N ALA A 28 9.39 2.36 -5.61
CA ALA A 28 8.52 2.75 -4.52
C ALA A 28 9.09 2.26 -3.19
N LEU A 29 9.13 3.14 -2.19
CA LEU A 29 9.68 2.91 -0.86
C LEU A 29 8.72 3.43 0.20
N ALA A 30 8.62 2.76 1.35
CA ALA A 30 7.85 3.28 2.48
C ALA A 30 8.45 4.59 3.03
N SER A 31 7.64 5.65 3.08
CA SER A 31 8.04 6.93 3.65
C SER A 31 7.73 7.00 5.14
N TRP A 32 8.59 7.67 5.92
CA TRP A 32 8.34 7.93 7.35
C TRP A 32 7.08 8.77 7.59
N SER A 33 6.59 9.47 6.57
CA SER A 33 5.36 10.26 6.63
C SER A 33 4.07 9.41 6.58
N GLY A 34 4.19 8.09 6.45
CA GLY A 34 3.05 7.19 6.18
C GLY A 34 2.71 7.06 4.68
N GLY A 35 3.37 7.85 3.84
CA GLY A 35 3.23 7.81 2.38
C GLY A 35 4.17 6.82 1.68
N ILE A 36 4.29 6.99 0.36
CA ILE A 36 5.18 6.21 -0.51
C ILE A 36 6.14 7.18 -1.20
N LEU A 37 7.44 7.00 -1.01
CA LEU A 37 8.46 7.72 -1.76
C LEU A 37 8.74 6.97 -3.07
N ILE A 38 8.70 7.68 -4.19
CA ILE A 38 9.08 7.22 -5.51
C ILE A 38 10.43 7.82 -5.88
N ILE A 39 11.35 6.97 -6.34
CA ILE A 39 12.62 7.35 -6.94
C ILE A 39 12.58 6.87 -8.38
N GLN A 40 12.68 7.79 -9.33
CA GLN A 40 12.76 7.50 -10.76
C GLN A 40 14.19 7.75 -11.21
N LEU A 41 14.81 6.71 -11.76
CA LEU A 41 16.13 6.74 -12.36
C LEU A 41 15.97 6.73 -13.89
N PRO A 42 16.58 7.69 -14.60
CA PRO A 42 16.52 7.70 -16.05
C PRO A 42 17.20 6.47 -16.65
N GLU A 43 16.79 6.09 -17.86
CA GLU A 43 17.45 5.01 -18.63
C GLU A 43 18.98 5.24 -18.74
N GLN A 44 19.74 4.14 -18.74
CA GLN A 44 21.20 4.08 -18.52
C GLN A 44 22.04 4.98 -19.44
N ASP A 45 21.52 5.40 -20.59
CA ASP A 45 22.23 6.24 -21.58
C ASP A 45 21.67 7.67 -21.69
N THR A 46 20.68 8.02 -20.87
CA THR A 46 20.09 9.37 -20.86
C THR A 46 20.75 10.21 -19.77
N ALA A 47 21.30 11.37 -20.13
CA ALA A 47 21.87 12.32 -19.17
C ALA A 47 20.74 13.01 -18.35
N GLY A 48 20.12 12.26 -17.44
CA GLY A 48 19.07 12.74 -16.55
C GLY A 48 19.49 12.67 -15.08
N ASN A 49 18.92 13.56 -14.26
CA ASN A 49 19.02 13.45 -12.80
C ASN A 49 17.89 12.55 -12.28
N PRO A 50 18.12 11.82 -11.17
CA PRO A 50 17.05 11.07 -10.53
C PRO A 50 15.94 12.02 -10.03
N VAL A 51 14.69 11.61 -10.21
CA VAL A 51 13.51 12.36 -9.74
C VAL A 51 12.97 11.70 -8.48
N LEU A 52 12.66 12.51 -7.47
CA LEU A 52 12.04 12.07 -6.22
C LEU A 52 10.63 12.65 -6.11
N LEU A 53 9.64 11.80 -5.87
CA LEU A 53 8.23 12.15 -5.71
C LEU A 53 7.68 11.45 -4.47
N GLU A 54 6.87 12.13 -3.66
CA GLU A 54 6.25 11.50 -2.49
C GLU A 54 4.72 11.48 -2.62
N LEU A 55 4.14 10.28 -2.64
CA LEU A 55 2.71 10.05 -2.62
C LEU A 55 2.21 10.10 -1.17
N LYS A 56 1.44 11.12 -0.80
CA LYS A 56 0.88 11.29 0.55
C LYS A 56 -0.63 11.22 0.55
N HIS A 57 -1.17 10.62 1.61
CA HIS A 57 -2.62 10.57 1.84
C HIS A 57 -3.21 11.93 2.18
N SER A 58 -2.37 12.94 2.46
CA SER A 58 -2.81 14.29 2.81
C SER A 58 -3.27 15.08 1.58
N SER A 59 -4.56 15.08 1.37
CA SER A 59 -5.25 15.87 0.36
C SER A 59 -5.70 17.21 0.95
N VAL A 60 -4.90 18.26 0.75
CA VAL A 60 -5.43 19.63 0.92
C VAL A 60 -6.65 19.83 0.01
N MET A 61 -6.69 19.16 -1.15
CA MET A 61 -7.82 19.19 -2.08
C MET A 61 -9.08 18.44 -1.60
N GLN A 62 -8.98 17.29 -0.93
CA GLN A 62 -10.15 16.56 -0.41
C GLN A 62 -10.71 17.25 0.84
N ARG A 63 -9.87 17.98 1.60
CA ARG A 63 -10.31 18.89 2.67
C ARG A 63 -11.14 20.05 2.14
N LEU A 64 -10.80 20.58 0.97
CA LEU A 64 -11.53 21.69 0.33
C LEU A 64 -12.83 21.24 -0.34
N LEU A 65 -12.85 20.06 -0.96
CA LEU A 65 -14.02 19.55 -1.69
C LEU A 65 -15.12 18.94 -0.80
N THR A 66 -14.77 18.43 0.39
CA THR A 66 -15.74 17.75 1.27
C THR A 66 -16.35 18.64 2.35
N GLY A 67 -15.92 19.91 2.48
CA GLY A 67 -16.49 20.89 3.42
C GLY A 67 -16.44 20.49 4.90
N TRP A 68 -15.79 19.39 5.24
CA TRP A 68 -15.77 18.82 6.58
C TRP A 68 -14.61 19.43 7.38
N MET A 69 -14.95 20.16 8.44
CA MET A 69 -13.99 20.68 9.42
C MET A 69 -13.17 19.51 10.01
N PRO A 70 -11.83 19.53 10.00
CA PRO A 70 -11.05 18.42 10.53
C PRO A 70 -11.43 18.15 11.99
N THR A 71 -11.82 16.92 12.32
CA THR A 71 -11.69 16.42 13.68
C THR A 71 -10.22 16.19 13.98
N ALA A 72 -9.44 17.28 14.02
CA ALA A 72 -8.10 17.31 14.59
C ALA A 72 -8.13 17.24 16.13
N ILE A 73 -9.27 16.86 16.72
CA ILE A 73 -9.46 16.58 18.15
C ILE A 73 -9.85 15.11 18.31
N ARG A 74 -9.05 14.20 17.76
CA ARG A 74 -8.86 12.83 18.27
C ARG A 74 -7.54 12.35 17.69
N GLY A 75 -6.51 12.34 18.53
CA GLY A 75 -5.12 12.05 18.19
C GLY A 75 -4.87 10.61 17.73
N ASP A 76 -5.42 10.23 16.57
CA ASP A 76 -5.27 8.88 15.99
C ASP A 76 -4.47 8.88 14.69
N GLN A 77 -3.88 10.01 14.30
CA GLN A 77 -2.85 10.08 13.26
C GLN A 77 -1.49 9.76 13.88
N GLY A 78 -1.34 8.54 14.39
CA GLY A 78 -0.05 7.97 14.74
C GLY A 78 0.64 7.34 13.52
N PRO A 79 1.91 6.90 13.64
CA PRO A 79 2.73 6.28 12.58
C PRO A 79 2.21 4.92 12.05
N SER A 80 0.94 4.58 12.30
CA SER A 80 0.33 3.29 11.97
C SER A 80 -0.04 3.14 10.49
N ASP A 81 -0.01 4.21 9.71
CA ASP A 81 -0.25 4.15 8.26
C ASP A 81 1.00 3.76 7.46
N LEU A 82 2.14 3.51 8.12
CA LEU A 82 3.39 3.11 7.46
C LEU A 82 3.20 1.84 6.60
N PRO A 83 3.51 1.88 5.29
CA PRO A 83 3.52 0.69 4.46
C PRO A 83 4.57 -0.33 4.93
N VAL A 84 4.18 -1.59 5.06
CA VAL A 84 5.05 -2.72 5.47
C VAL A 84 5.22 -3.77 4.38
N SER A 85 4.37 -3.74 3.35
CA SER A 85 4.57 -4.48 2.11
C SER A 85 4.00 -3.69 0.95
N LEU A 86 4.78 -3.58 -0.12
CA LEU A 86 4.38 -2.92 -1.37
C LEU A 86 4.29 -3.96 -2.50
N ALA A 87 3.42 -3.70 -3.47
CA ALA A 87 3.38 -4.40 -4.75
C ALA A 87 2.90 -3.44 -5.84
N VAL A 88 3.38 -3.64 -7.07
CA VAL A 88 3.02 -2.81 -8.22
C VAL A 88 2.40 -3.67 -9.31
N GLN A 89 1.27 -3.21 -9.83
CA GLN A 89 0.64 -3.74 -11.02
C GLN A 89 0.62 -2.65 -12.10
N LEU A 90 1.15 -2.95 -13.28
CA LEU A 90 0.98 -2.07 -14.43
C LEU A 90 -0.37 -2.38 -15.08
N LEU A 91 -1.21 -1.35 -15.24
CA LEU A 91 -2.50 -1.44 -15.93
C LEU A 91 -2.58 -0.29 -16.93
N GLU A 92 -2.72 -0.65 -18.21
CA GLU A 92 -2.80 0.31 -19.32
C GLU A 92 -1.67 1.35 -19.31
N HIS A 93 -1.97 2.57 -18.85
CA HIS A 93 -1.09 3.74 -18.84
C HIS A 93 -0.80 4.25 -17.41
N ASP A 94 -0.96 3.40 -16.40
CA ASP A 94 -0.68 3.73 -15.01
C ASP A 94 0.01 2.58 -14.26
N ALA A 95 0.73 2.95 -13.21
CA ALA A 95 1.30 2.02 -12.24
C ALA A 95 0.46 2.08 -10.96
N PHE A 96 -0.24 0.98 -10.68
CA PHE A 96 -1.05 0.83 -9.49
C PHE A 96 -0.20 0.28 -8.36
N ILE A 97 -0.04 1.09 -7.31
CA ILE A 97 0.82 0.75 -6.17
C ILE A 97 -0.07 0.34 -5.00
N PHE A 98 0.00 -0.93 -4.64
CA PHE A 98 -0.66 -1.47 -3.47
C PHE A 98 0.25 -1.36 -2.26
N ALA A 99 -0.27 -0.80 -1.18
CA ALA A 99 0.42 -0.65 0.09
C ALA A 99 -0.37 -1.32 1.22
N LEU A 100 0.20 -2.40 1.75
CA LEU A 100 -0.30 -3.02 2.97
C LEU A 100 0.41 -2.38 4.16
N CYS A 101 -0.36 -1.74 5.04
CA CYS A 101 0.15 -0.88 6.10
C CYS A 101 0.04 -1.54 7.48
N GLN A 102 0.77 -1.00 8.46
CA GLN A 102 0.80 -1.51 9.83
C GLN A 102 -0.57 -1.52 10.51
N ASP A 103 -1.47 -0.61 10.13
CA ASP A 103 -2.84 -0.47 10.60
C ASP A 103 -3.84 -1.45 9.99
N HIS A 104 -3.34 -2.54 9.39
CA HIS A 104 -4.12 -3.61 8.78
C HIS A 104 -4.92 -3.20 7.53
N LYS A 105 -4.69 -1.99 7.00
CA LYS A 105 -5.36 -1.52 5.80
C LYS A 105 -4.53 -1.77 4.54
N LEU A 106 -5.23 -2.09 3.46
CA LEU A 106 -4.68 -2.09 2.11
C LEU A 106 -5.07 -0.79 1.41
N ARG A 107 -4.08 -0.06 0.92
CA ARG A 107 -4.26 1.18 0.15
C ARG A 107 -3.84 0.94 -1.29
N LEU A 108 -4.59 1.48 -2.25
CA LEU A 108 -4.25 1.48 -3.67
C LEU A 108 -4.01 2.90 -4.13
N TRP A 109 -2.88 3.12 -4.81
CA TRP A 109 -2.46 4.40 -5.35
C TRP A 109 -2.39 4.34 -6.87
N SER A 110 -2.84 5.41 -7.52
CA SER A 110 -2.44 5.74 -8.88
C SER A 110 -1.12 6.50 -8.84
N PHE A 111 -0.11 6.03 -9.56
CA PHE A 111 1.13 6.77 -9.73
C PHE A 111 0.92 7.99 -10.63
N LYS A 112 0.19 7.82 -11.74
CA LYS A 112 -0.09 8.87 -12.72
C LYS A 112 -0.83 10.06 -12.11
N ASP A 113 -1.93 9.78 -11.41
CA ASP A 113 -2.79 10.81 -10.83
C ASP A 113 -2.34 11.23 -9.42
N GLN A 114 -1.38 10.50 -8.84
CA GLN A 114 -0.81 10.75 -7.51
C GLN A 114 -1.86 10.77 -6.38
N VAL A 115 -2.92 9.96 -6.52
CA VAL A 115 -4.03 9.88 -5.57
C VAL A 115 -4.20 8.48 -5.00
N CYS A 116 -4.66 8.41 -3.76
CA CYS A 116 -5.13 7.17 -3.15
C CYS A 116 -6.53 6.85 -3.68
N LEU A 117 -6.65 5.79 -4.46
CA LEU A 117 -7.90 5.37 -5.12
C LEU A 117 -8.79 4.52 -4.21
N MET A 118 -8.21 3.78 -3.26
CA MET A 118 -8.95 2.90 -2.36
C MET A 118 -8.22 2.73 -1.03
N VAL A 119 -8.99 2.65 0.05
CA VAL A 119 -8.55 2.19 1.37
C VAL A 119 -9.49 1.09 1.82
N ALA A 120 -8.97 -0.13 2.02
CA ALA A 120 -9.73 -1.28 2.48
C ALA A 120 -9.23 -1.72 3.87
N ASP A 121 -10.14 -1.79 4.84
CA ASP A 121 -9.84 -2.38 6.16
C ASP A 121 -9.91 -3.91 6.07
N LEU A 122 -8.75 -4.57 6.14
CA LEU A 122 -8.68 -6.01 5.99
C LEU A 122 -9.14 -6.78 7.24
N LEU A 123 -9.30 -6.11 8.39
CA LEU A 123 -9.82 -6.74 9.60
C LEU A 123 -11.29 -7.14 9.46
N VAL A 124 -12.03 -6.58 8.49
CA VAL A 124 -13.40 -7.02 8.16
C VAL A 124 -13.43 -8.50 7.76
N PHE A 125 -12.32 -9.03 7.21
CA PHE A 125 -12.19 -10.43 6.81
C PHE A 125 -11.58 -11.32 7.91
N VAL A 126 -11.24 -10.76 9.07
CA VAL A 126 -10.65 -11.50 10.20
C VAL A 126 -11.73 -11.83 11.24
N PRO A 127 -12.01 -13.11 11.53
CA PRO A 127 -13.01 -13.48 12.52
C PRO A 127 -12.59 -13.02 13.92
N VAL A 128 -13.44 -12.19 14.51
CA VAL A 128 -13.45 -11.66 15.89
C VAL A 128 -12.11 -11.75 16.63
N ASN A 129 -11.17 -10.88 16.27
CA ASN A 129 -10.06 -10.53 17.14
C ASN A 129 -10.06 -9.02 17.39
N LYS A 130 -10.91 -8.60 18.34
CA LYS A 130 -11.07 -7.18 18.71
C LYS A 130 -9.74 -6.54 19.13
N GLU A 131 -8.79 -7.33 19.63
CA GLU A 131 -7.46 -6.87 20.05
C GLU A 131 -6.67 -6.29 18.86
N LEU A 132 -6.87 -6.81 17.65
CA LEU A 132 -6.10 -6.37 16.47
C LEU A 132 -6.38 -4.93 16.07
N ARG A 133 -7.58 -4.41 16.34
CA ARG A 133 -7.95 -3.04 15.95
C ARG A 133 -7.06 -1.96 16.55
N HIS A 134 -6.35 -2.28 17.63
CA HIS A 134 -5.49 -1.38 18.37
C HIS A 134 -4.02 -1.77 18.31
N THR A 135 -3.66 -2.75 17.48
CA THR A 135 -2.27 -3.19 17.29
C THR A 135 -1.73 -2.74 15.94
N VAL A 136 -0.42 -2.56 15.87
CA VAL A 136 0.30 -2.40 14.60
C VAL A 136 1.04 -3.69 14.26
N SER A 137 1.26 -3.96 12.98
CA SER A 137 2.05 -5.11 12.57
C SER A 137 3.05 -4.81 11.45
N LEU A 138 4.32 -5.16 11.71
CA LEU A 138 5.39 -5.17 10.71
C LEU A 138 5.45 -6.49 9.91
N GLY A 139 4.72 -7.51 10.36
CA GLY A 139 4.83 -8.87 9.83
C GLY A 139 3.95 -9.14 8.61
N HIS A 140 3.13 -8.17 8.19
CA HIS A 140 2.25 -8.35 7.06
C HIS A 140 3.02 -8.54 5.75
N LYS A 141 2.45 -9.32 4.82
CA LYS A 141 3.03 -9.55 3.48
C LYS A 141 1.96 -9.40 2.41
N LEU A 142 2.35 -8.80 1.30
CA LEU A 142 1.54 -8.63 0.10
C LEU A 142 2.32 -9.17 -1.10
N ARG A 143 1.65 -9.97 -1.92
CA ARG A 143 2.15 -10.47 -3.20
C ARG A 143 1.05 -10.42 -4.24
N LEU A 144 1.43 -10.17 -5.49
CA LEU A 144 0.56 -10.35 -6.64
C LEU A 144 0.76 -11.77 -7.18
N ALA A 145 -0.35 -12.42 -7.54
CA ALA A 145 -0.36 -13.69 -8.24
C ALA A 145 -1.16 -13.52 -9.53
N TYR A 146 -0.76 -14.22 -10.59
CA TYR A 146 -1.33 -14.04 -11.93
C TYR A 146 -1.94 -15.34 -12.43
N SER A 147 -3.03 -15.19 -13.18
CA SER A 147 -3.72 -16.27 -13.87
C SER A 147 -4.16 -15.80 -15.26
N SER A 148 -4.75 -16.69 -16.04
CA SER A 148 -5.35 -16.34 -17.34
C SER A 148 -6.51 -15.34 -17.23
N SER A 149 -7.18 -15.24 -16.08
CA SER A 149 -8.30 -14.31 -15.86
C SER A 149 -7.89 -12.97 -15.25
N GLY A 150 -6.59 -12.76 -14.98
CA GLY A 150 -6.06 -11.53 -14.39
C GLY A 150 -5.20 -11.79 -13.17
N PHE A 151 -5.00 -10.75 -12.36
CA PHE A 151 -4.17 -10.79 -11.16
C PHE A 151 -5.02 -10.85 -9.88
N PHE A 152 -4.42 -11.42 -8.83
CA PHE A 152 -4.96 -11.54 -7.50
C PHE A 152 -3.98 -10.96 -6.48
N LEU A 153 -4.54 -10.45 -5.38
CA LEU A 153 -3.78 -9.96 -4.24
C LEU A 153 -3.76 -11.04 -3.17
N ALA A 154 -2.59 -11.63 -2.96
CA ALA A 154 -2.35 -12.57 -1.87
C ALA A 154 -1.79 -11.80 -0.68
N VAL A 155 -2.55 -11.79 0.42
CA VAL A 155 -2.22 -11.06 1.65
C VAL A 155 -2.00 -12.04 2.78
N TYR A 156 -0.90 -11.90 3.49
CA TYR A 156 -0.69 -12.48 4.81
C TYR A 156 -0.81 -11.41 5.89
N LEU A 157 -1.84 -11.51 6.71
CA LEU A 157 -2.05 -10.72 7.92
C LEU A 157 -1.38 -11.43 9.10
N HIS A 158 -0.19 -10.95 9.46
CA HIS A 158 0.45 -11.31 10.72
C HIS A 158 -0.40 -10.87 11.92
N CYS A 159 -0.83 -11.85 12.72
CA CYS A 159 -1.55 -11.65 13.98
C CYS A 159 -0.84 -12.48 15.07
N PRO A 160 -0.68 -11.97 16.31
CA PRO A 160 0.15 -12.62 17.33
C PRO A 160 -0.20 -14.09 17.64
N LYS A 161 -1.49 -14.44 17.64
CA LYS A 161 -1.97 -15.78 18.01
C LYS A 161 -2.23 -16.69 16.81
N ARG A 162 -2.67 -16.13 15.69
CA ARG A 162 -3.09 -16.88 14.50
C ARG A 162 -3.01 -16.00 13.26
N GLY A 163 -1.96 -16.15 12.47
CA GLY A 163 -1.84 -15.43 11.19
C GLY A 163 -2.97 -15.82 10.23
N GLN A 164 -3.25 -14.97 9.25
CA GLN A 164 -4.31 -15.21 8.27
C GLN A 164 -3.82 -14.92 6.86
N PHE A 165 -4.12 -15.82 5.93
CA PHE A 165 -3.93 -15.64 4.51
C PHE A 165 -5.26 -15.27 3.87
N CYS A 166 -5.27 -14.28 3.00
CA CYS A 166 -6.43 -13.87 2.22
C CYS A 166 -6.04 -13.73 0.75
N VAL A 167 -6.97 -14.08 -0.13
CA VAL A 167 -6.86 -13.80 -1.56
C VAL A 167 -7.99 -12.85 -1.95
N PHE A 168 -7.63 -11.77 -2.63
CA PHE A 168 -8.58 -10.77 -3.12
C PHE A 168 -8.42 -10.55 -4.62
N GLN A 169 -9.49 -10.07 -5.25
CA GLN A 169 -9.45 -9.53 -6.60
C GLN A 169 -9.79 -8.04 -6.55
N LEU A 170 -9.07 -7.23 -7.32
CA LEU A 170 -9.40 -5.81 -7.48
C LEU A 170 -10.60 -5.68 -8.41
N VAL A 171 -11.63 -4.97 -7.96
CA VAL A 171 -12.83 -4.69 -8.76
C VAL A 171 -12.94 -3.18 -8.97
N SER A 172 -13.20 -2.77 -10.21
CA SER A 172 -13.51 -1.38 -10.56
C SER A 172 -15.02 -1.18 -10.59
N CYS A 173 -15.54 -0.23 -9.82
CA CYS A 173 -16.94 0.18 -9.86
C CYS A 173 -17.15 1.20 -10.97
N ILE A 174 -17.65 0.72 -12.11
CA ILE A 174 -17.85 1.47 -13.37
C ILE A 174 -18.55 2.83 -13.14
N GLU A 175 -19.51 2.89 -12.22
CA GLU A 175 -20.32 4.09 -11.99
C GLU A 175 -19.64 5.18 -11.16
N SER A 176 -18.60 4.85 -10.38
CA SER A 176 -18.00 5.79 -9.43
C SER A 176 -16.49 5.99 -9.58
N ASN A 177 -15.87 5.29 -10.54
CA ASN A 177 -14.41 5.21 -10.68
C ASN A 177 -13.70 4.88 -9.34
N ARG A 178 -14.40 4.11 -8.49
CA ARG A 178 -13.90 3.65 -7.20
C ARG A 178 -13.46 2.21 -7.32
N TYR A 179 -12.41 1.88 -6.59
CA TYR A 179 -11.92 0.52 -6.49
C TYR A 179 -12.37 -0.13 -5.17
N SER A 180 -12.64 -1.42 -5.23
CA SER A 180 -12.93 -2.26 -4.08
C SER A 180 -12.21 -3.61 -4.20
N LEU A 181 -12.20 -4.36 -3.10
CA LEU A 181 -11.69 -5.73 -3.07
C LEU A 181 -12.87 -6.69 -3.03
N ASP A 182 -12.87 -7.65 -3.94
CA ASP A 182 -13.68 -8.85 -3.80
C ASP A 182 -12.86 -9.92 -3.06
N HIS A 183 -13.50 -10.61 -2.11
CA HIS A 183 -12.86 -11.62 -1.28
C HIS A 183 -13.06 -13.00 -1.91
N ILE A 184 -11.94 -13.68 -2.19
CA ILE A 184 -11.97 -14.97 -2.87
C ILE A 184 -11.85 -16.11 -1.86
N SER A 185 -10.87 -16.02 -0.95
CA SER A 185 -10.64 -17.09 0.04
C SER A 185 -9.84 -16.62 1.24
N THR A 186 -9.96 -17.38 2.33
CA THR A 186 -9.19 -17.20 3.56
C THR A 186 -8.70 -18.53 4.10
N LEU A 187 -7.44 -18.55 4.56
CA LEU A 187 -6.84 -19.67 5.29
C LEU A 187 -6.19 -19.16 6.57
N PHE A 188 -6.37 -19.87 7.68
CA PHE A 188 -5.76 -19.50 8.94
C PHE A 188 -4.45 -20.26 9.17
N SER A 189 -3.39 -19.56 9.52
CA SER A 189 -2.14 -20.16 9.99
C SER A 189 -2.31 -20.61 11.44
N THR A 190 -2.18 -21.90 11.71
CA THR A 190 -1.98 -22.39 13.08
C THR A 190 -0.50 -22.25 13.41
N GLN A 191 -0.13 -21.37 14.35
CA GLN A 191 1.19 -21.49 14.96
C GLN A 191 1.18 -22.78 15.80
N VAL A 192 1.99 -23.76 15.42
CA VAL A 192 2.35 -24.85 16.33
C VAL A 192 3.25 -24.20 17.36
N GLY A 193 2.75 -24.03 18.59
CA GLY A 193 3.53 -23.47 19.67
C GLY A 193 4.80 -24.31 19.84
N THR A 194 5.96 -23.70 19.67
CA THR A 194 7.19 -24.26 20.23
C THR A 194 7.06 -24.12 21.74
N THR A 195 6.60 -25.19 22.39
CA THR A 195 6.70 -25.42 23.82
C THR A 195 8.16 -25.57 24.23
#